data_AF-A0A2D4K018-F1
#
_entry.id   AF-A0A2D4K018-F1
#
_cell.length_a   1.000
_cell.length_b   1.000
_cell.length_c   1.000
_cell.angle_alpha   90.00
_cell.angle_beta   90.00
_cell.angle_gamma   90.00
#
_symmetry.space_group_name_H-M   'P 1'
#
loop_
_entity.id
_entity.type
_entity.pdbx_description
1 polymer ?
#
loop_
_entity_poly.entity_id
_entity_poly.type
_entity_poly.pdbx_seq_one_letter_code
_entity_poly.pdbx_strand_id
1 'polypeptide(L)'
;ESFHTDHGKVYVKRNDKAEARRMFDGEMASLAAILQTQTVKIPKPIKVIDLPEGGTLFVMEHLDMRSLNRHAEKLGIQLADLHLHNQKLGEKLKKDANTVGKWFSCFENF
;
A
#
# COMPACT_ATOMS: atom_id res chain seq x y z
N GLU A 1 -3.37 -0.50 19.63
CA GLU A 1 -3.50 -1.76 20.40
C GLU A 1 -4.01 -2.88 19.50
N SER A 2 -3.85 -4.15 19.88
CA SER A 2 -4.33 -5.30 19.07
C SER A 2 -5.55 -5.94 19.71
N PHE A 3 -6.55 -6.29 18.90
CA PHE A 3 -7.83 -6.85 19.33
C PHE A 3 -8.09 -8.17 18.62
N HIS A 4 -8.69 -9.14 19.32
CA HIS A 4 -9.16 -10.38 18.71
C HIS A 4 -10.61 -10.21 18.29
N THR A 5 -10.92 -10.53 17.03
CA THR A 5 -12.28 -10.63 16.52
C THR A 5 -12.55 -12.07 16.08
N ASP A 6 -13.80 -12.37 15.80
CA ASP A 6 -14.25 -13.59 15.12
C ASP A 6 -13.55 -13.82 13.77
N HIS A 7 -13.11 -12.74 13.12
CA HIS A 7 -12.39 -12.75 11.85
C HIS A 7 -10.86 -12.68 11.98
N GLY A 8 -10.32 -12.80 13.19
CA GLY A 8 -8.88 -12.81 13.47
C GLY A 8 -8.39 -11.58 14.25
N LYS A 9 -7.06 -11.42 14.35
CA LYS A 9 -6.46 -10.34 15.12
C LYS A 9 -6.28 -9.08 14.27
N VAL A 10 -6.75 -7.94 14.78
CA VAL A 10 -6.60 -6.62 14.14
C VAL A 10 -5.75 -5.70 15.01
N TYR A 11 -5.07 -4.75 14.38
CA TYR A 11 -4.40 -3.65 15.06
C TYR A 11 -5.21 -2.37 14.88
N VAL A 12 -5.43 -1.63 15.96
CA VAL A 12 -6.22 -0.40 15.99
C VAL A 12 -5.37 0.74 16.54
N LYS A 13 -5.27 1.81 15.77
CA LYS A 13 -4.76 3.12 16.23
C LYS A 13 -5.94 3.98 16.66
N ARG A 14 -5.79 4.75 17.75
CA ARG A 14 -6.77 5.73 18.24
C ARG A 14 -6.12 7.11 18.29
N ASN A 15 -6.86 8.14 17.91
CA ASN A 15 -6.45 9.53 18.08
C ASN A 15 -7.70 10.40 18.31
N ASP A 16 -7.72 11.14 19.41
CA ASP A 16 -8.88 11.93 19.83
C ASP A 16 -8.82 13.40 19.36
N LYS A 17 -7.79 13.77 18.58
CA LYS A 17 -7.65 15.12 18.00
C LYS A 17 -8.61 15.34 16.82
N ALA A 18 -9.04 16.57 16.61
CA ALA A 18 -9.96 16.94 15.52
C ALA A 18 -9.45 16.54 14.11
N GLU A 19 -8.13 16.62 13.87
CA GLU A 19 -7.53 16.26 12.57
C GLU A 19 -7.25 14.75 12.42
N ALA A 20 -7.64 13.91 13.39
CA ALA A 20 -7.36 12.48 13.37
C ALA A 20 -7.95 11.78 12.14
N ARG A 21 -9.16 12.17 11.73
CA ARG A 21 -9.84 11.60 10.56
C ARG A 21 -9.04 11.78 9.28
N ARG A 22 -8.66 13.02 8.97
CA ARG A 22 -7.86 13.35 7.78
C ARG A 22 -6.50 12.65 7.81
N MET A 23 -5.87 12.61 8.99
CA MET A 23 -4.59 11.91 9.18
C MET A 23 -4.70 10.41 8.87
N PHE A 24 -5.71 9.74 9.40
CA PHE A 24 -5.91 8.31 9.18
C PHE A 24 -6.40 7.96 7.77
N ASP A 25 -7.21 8.81 7.14
CA ASP A 25 -7.57 8.64 5.73
C ASP A 25 -6.32 8.73 4.83
N GLY A 26 -5.41 9.66 5.13
CA GLY A 26 -4.11 9.75 4.46
C GLY A 26 -3.24 8.51 4.68
N GLU A 27 -3.18 8.01 5.92
CA GLU A 27 -2.45 6.78 6.24
C GLU A 27 -3.04 5.57 5.49
N MET A 28 -4.37 5.42 5.51
CA MET A 28 -5.09 4.36 4.81
C MET A 28 -4.79 4.37 3.30
N ALA A 29 -4.87 5.56 2.67
CA ALA A 29 -4.58 5.71 1.25
C ALA A 29 -3.12 5.36 0.92
N SER A 30 -2.16 5.79 1.76
CA SER A 30 -0.74 5.48 1.55
C SER A 30 -0.45 3.98 1.68
N LEU A 31 -1.03 3.29 2.67
CA LEU A 31 -0.89 1.85 2.84
C LEU A 31 -1.54 1.09 1.68
N ALA A 32 -2.71 1.54 1.20
CA ALA A 32 -3.36 0.94 0.03
C ALA A 32 -2.52 1.11 -1.25
N ALA A 33 -1.84 2.25 -1.42
CA ALA A 33 -0.94 2.48 -2.54
C ALA A 33 0.30 1.57 -2.45
N ILE A 34 0.94 1.48 -1.28
CA ILE A 34 2.10 0.59 -1.07
C ILE A 34 1.71 -0.87 -1.31
N LEU A 35 0.52 -1.30 -0.85
CA LEU A 35 0.01 -2.65 -1.06
C LEU A 35 -0.07 -3.03 -2.55
N GLN A 36 -0.48 -2.09 -3.40
CA GLN A 36 -0.57 -2.29 -4.86
C GLN A 36 0.80 -2.47 -5.52
N THR A 37 1.87 -1.93 -4.93
CA THR A 37 3.23 -2.11 -5.47
C THR A 37 3.74 -3.54 -5.34
N GLN A 38 3.19 -4.32 -4.38
CA GLN A 38 3.61 -5.68 -4.03
C GLN A 38 5.11 -5.83 -3.68
N THR A 39 5.75 -4.74 -3.25
CA THR A 39 7.21 -4.71 -2.99
C THR A 39 7.57 -5.13 -1.56
N VAL A 40 6.96 -4.47 -0.56
CA VAL A 40 7.22 -4.67 0.86
C VAL A 40 5.96 -5.10 1.59
N LYS A 41 6.12 -5.95 2.62
CA LYS A 41 5.01 -6.36 3.48
C LYS A 41 4.58 -5.17 4.36
N ILE A 42 3.30 -4.85 4.34
CA ILE A 42 2.66 -3.81 5.15
C ILE A 42 1.41 -4.36 5.86
N PRO A 43 0.93 -3.75 6.96
CA PRO A 43 -0.36 -4.13 7.53
C PRO A 43 -1.48 -3.71 6.58
N LYS A 44 -2.31 -4.67 6.16
CA LYS A 44 -3.43 -4.35 5.25
C LYS A 44 -4.41 -3.38 5.93
N PRO A 45 -4.67 -2.21 5.34
CA PRO A 45 -5.65 -1.28 5.88
C PRO A 45 -7.06 -1.88 5.78
N ILE A 46 -7.88 -1.70 6.82
CA ILE A 46 -9.26 -2.22 6.86
C ILE A 46 -10.26 -1.06 6.83
N LYS A 47 -10.22 -0.16 7.82
CA LYS A 47 -11.21 0.93 7.92
C LYS A 47 -10.79 2.06 8.86
N VAL A 48 -11.24 3.27 8.57
CA VAL A 48 -11.22 4.44 9.47
C VAL A 48 -12.64 4.67 10.02
N ILE A 49 -12.77 4.85 11.33
CA ILE A 49 -14.05 4.92 12.04
C ILE A 49 -14.04 6.12 12.99
N ASP A 50 -15.01 7.02 12.89
CA ASP A 50 -15.21 8.09 13.88
C ASP A 50 -16.05 7.58 15.05
N LEU A 51 -15.66 7.95 16.26
CA LEU A 51 -16.36 7.56 17.48
C LEU A 51 -17.39 8.63 17.88
N PRO A 52 -18.60 8.23 18.33
CA PRO A 52 -19.63 9.18 18.78
C PRO A 52 -19.19 10.09 19.94
N GLU A 53 -18.32 9.56 20.81
CA GLU A 53 -17.73 10.26 21.97
C GLU A 53 -16.57 11.21 21.60
N GLY A 54 -16.19 11.26 20.33
CA GLY A 54 -15.04 12.00 19.82
C GLY A 54 -13.83 11.11 19.55
N GLY A 55 -13.02 11.55 18.59
CA GLY A 55 -11.84 10.83 18.12
C GLY A 55 -12.11 9.85 16.97
N THR A 56 -11.02 9.35 16.41
CA THR A 56 -11.03 8.46 15.26
C THR A 56 -10.19 7.22 15.54
N LEU A 57 -10.66 6.07 15.03
CA LEU A 57 -9.95 4.80 15.02
C LEU A 57 -9.49 4.46 13.60
N PHE A 58 -8.30 3.89 13.49
CA PHE A 58 -7.81 3.28 12.27
C PHE A 58 -7.50 1.80 12.48
N VAL A 59 -8.27 0.95 11.81
CA VAL A 59 -8.23 -0.52 11.91
C VAL A 59 -7.44 -1.08 10.73
N MET A 60 -6.51 -1.99 11.02
CA MET A 60 -5.65 -2.67 10.04
C MET A 60 -5.30 -4.10 10.49
N GLU A 61 -4.70 -4.88 9.60
CA GLU A 61 -4.15 -6.20 9.91
C GLU A 61 -3.16 -6.13 11.08
N HIS A 62 -3.26 -7.06 12.02
CA HIS A 62 -2.20 -7.25 13.01
C HIS A 62 -1.03 -8.01 12.41
N LEU A 63 0.17 -7.44 12.51
CA LEU A 63 1.41 -8.10 12.13
C LEU A 63 2.16 -8.60 13.37
N ASP A 64 2.46 -9.90 13.40
CA ASP A 64 3.42 -10.46 14.36
C ASP A 64 4.84 -10.02 14.00
N MET A 65 5.25 -8.87 14.52
CA MET A 65 6.57 -8.31 14.27
C MET A 65 7.65 -9.15 14.97
N ARG A 66 8.66 -9.56 14.20
CA ARG A 66 9.83 -10.29 14.68
C ARG A 66 11.09 -9.53 14.28
N SER A 67 12.21 -9.81 14.94
CA SER A 67 13.50 -9.18 14.60
C SER A 67 13.85 -9.42 13.13
N LEU A 68 14.27 -8.34 12.46
CA LEU A 68 14.67 -8.33 11.05
C LEU A 68 16.17 -8.57 10.86
N ASN A 69 16.95 -8.86 11.91
CA ASN A 69 18.41 -8.98 11.81
C ASN A 69 18.88 -9.96 10.73
N ARG A 70 18.15 -11.05 10.50
CA ARG A 70 18.47 -12.05 9.45
C ARG A 70 17.89 -11.72 8.07
N HIS A 71 17.07 -10.68 7.96
CA HIS A 71 16.33 -10.31 6.75
C HIS A 71 16.51 -8.82 6.36
N ALA A 72 17.45 -8.12 6.99
CA ALA A 72 17.70 -6.70 6.75
C ALA A 72 18.09 -6.42 5.30
N GLU A 73 18.91 -7.29 4.70
CA GLU A 73 19.26 -7.22 3.27
C GLU A 73 18.01 -7.30 2.38
N LYS A 74 17.16 -8.31 2.61
CA LYS A 74 15.90 -8.49 1.87
C LYS A 74 14.96 -7.30 2.04
N LEU A 75 14.91 -6.70 3.23
CA LEU A 75 14.14 -5.47 3.44
C LEU A 75 14.71 -4.31 2.63
N GLY A 76 16.04 -4.14 2.60
CA GLY A 76 16.72 -3.08 1.83
C GLY A 76 16.41 -3.15 0.33
N ILE A 77 16.75 -4.29 -0.29
CA ILE A 77 15.84 -5.04 -1.18
C ILE A 77 14.54 -4.37 -1.63
N GLN A 78 13.50 -4.80 -0.92
CA GLN A 78 12.10 -4.44 -1.14
C GLN A 78 11.84 -2.94 -1.04
N LEU A 79 12.56 -2.23 -0.16
CA LEU A 79 12.44 -0.78 -0.04
C LEU A 79 13.02 -0.05 -1.26
N ALA A 80 14.14 -0.51 -1.81
CA ALA A 80 14.68 0.05 -3.04
C ALA A 80 13.71 -0.17 -4.22
N ASP A 81 13.10 -1.34 -4.31
CA ASP A 81 12.08 -1.62 -5.33
C ASP A 81 10.83 -0.75 -5.16
N LEU A 82 10.37 -0.54 -3.91
CA LEU A 82 9.28 0.39 -3.61
C LEU A 82 9.61 1.80 -4.09
N HIS A 83 10.81 2.31 -3.79
CA HIS A 83 11.25 3.65 -4.20
C HIS A 83 11.28 3.79 -5.73
N LEU A 84 11.69 2.75 -6.45
CA LEU A 84 11.79 2.78 -7.92
C LEU A 84 10.46 2.48 -8.63
N HIS A 85 9.43 2.01 -7.93
CA HIS A 85 8.20 1.51 -8.55
C HIS A 85 7.52 2.54 -9.47
N ASN A 86 7.26 3.74 -8.96
CA ASN A 86 6.58 4.79 -9.73
C ASN A 86 7.42 5.30 -10.91
N GLN A 87 8.75 5.33 -10.75
CA GLN A 87 9.65 5.68 -11.84
C GLN A 87 9.57 4.64 -12.97
N LYS A 88 9.71 3.35 -12.63
CA LYS A 88 9.61 2.24 -13.59
C LYS A 88 8.25 2.23 -14.29
N LEU A 89 7.17 2.48 -13.56
CA LEU A 89 5.81 2.59 -14.11
C LEU A 89 5.70 3.75 -15.10
N GLY A 90 6.19 4.94 -14.73
CA GLY A 90 6.19 6.11 -15.61
C GLY A 90 7.01 5.92 -16.88
N GLU A 91 8.19 5.29 -16.79
CA GLU A 91 9.02 4.95 -17.94
C GLU A 91 8.31 3.95 -18.88
N LYS A 92 7.63 2.94 -18.33
CA LYS A 92 6.83 1.99 -19.11
C LYS A 92 5.69 2.68 -19.84
N LEU A 93 4.90 3.50 -19.15
CA LEU A 93 3.79 4.23 -19.75
C LEU A 93 4.26 5.18 -20.87
N LYS A 94 5.42 5.84 -20.72
CA LYS A 94 6.02 6.66 -21.78
C LYS A 94 6.42 5.84 -23.00
N LYS A 95 7.04 4.66 -22.81
CA LYS A 95 7.40 3.76 -23.91
C LYS A 95 6.15 3.27 -24.66
N ASP A 96 5.11 2.90 -23.92
CA ASP A 96 3.85 2.42 -24.48
C ASP A 96 3.13 3.54 -25.25
N ALA A 97 3.09 4.77 -24.72
CA ALA A 97 2.54 5.93 -25.41
C ALA A 97 3.29 6.31 -26.71
N ASN A 98 4.60 6.07 -26.76
CA ASN A 98 5.43 6.31 -27.94
C ASN A 98 5.32 5.20 -29.00
N THR A 99 4.55 4.13 -28.75
CA THR A 99 4.38 3.01 -29.67
C THR A 99 2.98 3.02 -30.30
N VAL A 100 2.78 3.90 -31.29
CA VAL A 100 1.59 3.87 -32.16
C VAL A 100 2.04 3.34 -33.52
N GLY A 101 1.85 2.03 -33.81
CA GLY A 101 2.15 1.54 -35.17
C GLY A 101 2.35 0.04 -35.41
N LYS A 102 2.36 -0.85 -34.41
CA LYS A 102 2.69 -2.27 -34.68
C LYS A 102 1.56 -3.13 -35.26
N TRP A 103 0.35 -2.62 -35.42
CA TRP A 103 -0.79 -3.42 -35.90
C TRP A 103 -1.09 -3.28 -37.40
N PHE A 104 -0.50 -2.31 -38.11
CA PHE A 104 -0.79 -2.07 -39.53
C PHE A 104 0.21 -2.69 -40.51
N SER A 105 1.29 -3.35 -40.05
CA SER A 105 2.25 -4.00 -40.97
C SER A 105 2.06 -5.52 -41.14
N CYS A 106 0.96 -6.10 -40.64
CA CYS A 106 0.64 -7.52 -40.80
C CYS A 106 -0.56 -7.81 -41.72
N PHE A 107 -1.09 -6.80 -42.41
CA PHE A 107 -2.06 -6.98 -43.50
C PHE A 107 -1.44 -6.60 -44.85
N GLU A 108 -0.30 -7.22 -45.17
CA GLU A 108 0.07 -7.45 -46.57
C GLU A 108 0.28 -8.95 -46.76
N ASN A 109 -0.35 -9.48 -47.81
CA ASN A 109 -0.26 -10.84 -48.37
C ASN A 109 -1.33 -11.86 -47.90
N PHE A 110 -2.58 -11.63 -48.30
CA PHE A 110 -3.45 -12.66 -48.88
C PHE A 110 -4.22 -12.07 -50.06
#